data_AF-A0A950PN11-F1
#
_entry.id   AF-A0A950PN11-F1
#
_cell.length_a   1.000
_cell.length_b   1.000
_cell.length_c   1.000
_cell.angle_alpha   90.00
_cell.angle_beta   90.00
_cell.angle_gamma   90.00
#
_symmetry.space_group_name_H-M   'P 1'
#
loop_
_entity.id
_entity.type
_entity.pdbx_description
1 polymer ?
#
loop_
_entity_poly.entity_id
_entity_poly.type
_entity_poly.pdbx_seq_one_letter_code
_entity_poly.pdbx_strand_id
1 'polypeptide(L)' 'MANKTFEELFAELQHKAVTGDPGTSRTAELVGEGVHTIGKKVVEEAAEVWMAAEYEGAERTAEEISQLLY' A
#
# COMPACT_ATOMS: atom_id res chain seq x y z
N MET A 1 11.30 14.24 -4.50
CA MET A 1 10.17 13.72 -5.31
C MET A 1 8.97 14.59 -4.98
N ALA A 2 8.16 15.00 -5.96
CA ALA A 2 6.93 15.73 -5.62
C ALA A 2 6.05 14.81 -4.78
N ASN A 3 5.66 15.24 -3.57
CA ASN A 3 4.72 14.49 -2.75
C ASN A 3 3.38 14.51 -3.48
N LYS A 4 3.00 13.37 -4.04
CA LYS A 4 1.67 13.16 -4.58
C LYS A 4 0.67 13.32 -3.44
N THR A 5 -0.46 13.92 -3.72
CA THR A 5 -1.63 13.89 -2.84
C THR A 5 -2.19 12.48 -2.76
N PHE A 6 -3.01 12.22 -1.73
CA PHE A 6 -3.68 10.95 -1.59
C PHE A 6 -4.55 10.63 -2.81
N GLU A 7 -5.25 11.64 -3.34
CA GLU A 7 -6.12 11.54 -4.50
C GLU A 7 -5.35 11.20 -5.78
N GLU A 8 -4.16 11.79 -5.97
CA GLU A 8 -3.29 11.47 -7.10
C GLU A 8 -2.76 10.03 -7.02
N LEU A 9 -2.36 9.58 -5.84
CA LEU A 9 -1.96 8.18 -5.63
C LEU A 9 -3.14 7.24 -5.91
N PHE A 10 -4.31 7.52 -5.36
CA PHE A 10 -5.51 6.68 -5.55
C PHE A 10 -5.92 6.60 -7.03
N ALA A 11 -5.87 7.71 -7.77
CA ALA A 11 -6.13 7.72 -9.20
C ALA A 11 -5.12 6.88 -9.99
N GLU A 12 -3.84 6.94 -9.62
CA GLU A 12 -2.79 6.12 -10.23
C GLU A 12 -2.98 4.62 -9.94
N LEU A 13 -3.30 4.25 -8.70
CA LEU A 13 -3.52 2.85 -8.32
C LEU A 13 -4.73 2.27 -9.05
N GLN A 14 -5.83 3.03 -9.17
CA GLN A 14 -6.98 2.63 -9.98
C GLN A 14 -6.61 2.43 -11.44
N HIS A 15 -5.80 3.33 -12.02
CA HIS A 15 -5.33 3.16 -13.38
C HIS A 15 -4.51 1.86 -13.53
N LYS A 16 -3.52 1.66 -12.66
CA LYS A 16 -2.67 0.44 -12.65
C LYS A 16 -3.48 -0.84 -12.43
N ALA A 17 -4.52 -0.80 -11.61
CA ALA A 17 -5.40 -1.96 -11.38
C ALA A 17 -6.16 -2.37 -12.64
N VAL A 18 -6.49 -1.42 -13.52
CA VAL A 18 -7.26 -1.67 -14.75
C VAL A 18 -6.35 -1.95 -15.95
N THR A 19 -5.23 -1.24 -16.08
CA THR A 19 -4.39 -1.25 -17.29
C THR A 19 -3.01 -1.87 -17.09
N GLY A 20 -2.60 -2.08 -15.84
CA GLY A 20 -1.27 -2.58 -15.50
C GLY A 20 -1.11 -4.05 -15.85
N ASP A 21 0.09 -4.43 -16.26
CA ASP A 21 0.50 -5.82 -16.42
C ASP A 21 0.85 -6.42 -15.05
N PRO A 22 0.17 -7.49 -14.59
CA PRO A 22 0.51 -8.19 -13.35
C PRO A 22 1.97 -8.66 -13.26
N GLY A 23 2.65 -8.87 -14.39
CA GLY A 23 4.07 -9.26 -14.40
C GLY A 23 5.03 -8.14 -14.04
N THR A 24 4.59 -6.87 -14.05
CA THR A 24 5.45 -5.69 -13.82
C THR A 24 4.88 -4.68 -12.82
N SER A 25 3.60 -4.77 -12.50
CA SER A 25 2.90 -3.86 -11.59
C SER A 25 2.37 -4.62 -10.38
N ARG A 26 2.95 -4.35 -9.20
CA ARG A 26 2.50 -4.95 -7.94
C ARG A 26 1.02 -4.69 -7.65
N THR A 27 0.51 -3.52 -8.03
CA THR A 27 -0.92 -3.18 -7.89
C THR A 27 -1.79 -4.10 -8.76
N ALA A 28 -1.41 -4.33 -10.01
CA ALA A 28 -2.17 -5.21 -10.91
C ALA A 28 -2.10 -6.68 -10.46
N GLU A 29 -0.94 -7.11 -9.98
CA GLU A 29 -0.73 -8.43 -9.38
C GLU A 29 -1.66 -8.66 -8.18
N LEU A 30 -1.62 -7.78 -7.16
CA LEU A 30 -2.44 -7.90 -5.96
C LEU A 30 -3.94 -7.89 -6.26
N VAL A 31 -4.38 -7.06 -7.22
CA VAL A 31 -5.77 -7.04 -7.69
C VAL A 31 -6.15 -8.37 -8.34
N GLY A 32 -5.24 -8.96 -9.13
CA GLY A 32 -5.42 -10.29 -9.72
C GLY A 32 -5.49 -11.42 -8.69
N GLU A 33 -4.81 -11.29 -7.55
CA GLU A 33 -4.86 -12.24 -6.43
C GLU A 33 -6.16 -12.14 -5.61
N GLY A 34 -6.89 -11.03 -5.74
CA GLY A 34 -8.23 -10.84 -5.20
C GLY A 34 -8.30 -10.32 -3.77
N VAL A 35 -9.53 -9.98 -3.35
CA VAL A 35 -9.82 -9.22 -2.12
C VAL A 35 -9.33 -9.89 -0.84
N HIS A 36 -9.28 -11.22 -0.78
CA HIS A 36 -8.81 -11.93 0.42
C HIS A 36 -7.32 -11.72 0.67
N THR A 37 -6.51 -11.73 -0.40
CA THR A 37 -5.06 -11.51 -0.30
C THR A 37 -4.76 -10.06 0.06
N ILE A 38 -5.44 -9.11 -0.60
CA ILE A 38 -5.35 -7.68 -0.26
C ILE A 38 -5.75 -7.44 1.20
N GLY A 39 -6.87 -8.02 1.65
CA GLY A 39 -7.34 -7.88 3.02
C GLY A 39 -6.35 -8.40 4.07
N LYS A 40 -5.63 -9.49 3.77
CA LYS A 40 -4.54 -9.97 4.64
C LYS A 40 -3.42 -8.95 4.75
N LYS A 41 -2.99 -8.36 3.62
CA LYS A 41 -1.96 -7.32 3.62
C LYS A 41 -2.39 -6.10 4.42
N VAL A 42 -3.61 -5.61 4.28
CA VAL A 42 -4.12 -4.48 5.09
C VAL A 42 -4.02 -4.77 6.60
N VAL A 43 -4.35 -6.00 7.03
CA VAL A 43 -4.22 -6.39 8.44
C VAL A 43 -2.76 -6.50 8.88
N GLU A 44 -1.88 -7.02 8.03
CA GLU A 44 -0.43 -7.11 8.27
C GLU A 44 0.18 -5.72 8.46
N GLU A 45 -0.04 -4.79 7.53
CA GLU A 45 0.49 -3.43 7.61
C GLU A 45 -0.08 -2.67 8.82
N ALA A 46 -1.34 -2.90 9.20
CA ALA A 46 -1.90 -2.30 10.41
C ALA A 46 -1.20 -2.78 11.69
N ALA A 47 -0.79 -4.05 11.75
CA ALA A 47 0.00 -4.58 12.85
C ALA A 47 1.43 -4.00 12.83
N GLU A 48 2.04 -3.85 11.66
CA GLU A 48 3.37 -3.25 11.50
C GLU A 48 3.37 -1.77 11.89
N VAL A 49 2.35 -0.99 11.51
CA VAL A 49 2.16 0.40 11.97
C VAL A 49 2.13 0.47 13.51
N TRP A 50 1.40 -0.42 14.16
CA TRP A 50 1.35 -0.44 15.62
C TRP A 50 2.72 -0.75 16.22
N MET A 51 3.41 -1.79 15.74
CA MET A 51 4.74 -2.17 16.21
C MET A 51 5.76 -1.04 16.00
N ALA A 52 5.75 -0.39 14.83
CA ALA A 52 6.64 0.70 14.52
C ALA A 52 6.39 1.94 15.40
N ALA A 53 5.11 2.25 15.65
CA ALA A 53 4.72 3.36 16.52
C ALA A 53 5.15 3.13 17.99
N GLU A 54 5.11 1.88 18.46
CA GLU A 54 5.53 1.53 19.81
C GLU A 54 7.06 1.46 19.97
N TYR A 55 7.77 0.94 18.95
CA TYR A 55 9.14 0.46 19.14
C TYR A 55 10.20 1.01 18.18
N GLU A 56 9.81 1.60 17.04
CA GLU A 56 10.76 1.87 15.93
C GLU A 56 10.86 3.35 15.55
N GLY A 57 9.97 4.19 16.08
CA GLY A 57 10.06 5.65 15.97
C GLY A 57 9.41 6.23 14.70
N ALA A 58 9.49 7.56 14.57
CA ALA A 58 8.65 8.31 13.64
C ALA A 58 8.91 8.00 12.16
N GLU A 59 10.17 7.79 11.77
CA GLU A 59 10.53 7.48 10.37
C GLU A 59 9.94 6.14 9.94
N ARG A 60 10.16 5.09 10.73
CA ARG A 60 9.64 3.76 10.43
C ARG A 60 8.12 3.70 10.52
N THR A 61 7.53 4.38 11.50
CA THR A 61 6.06 4.52 11.61
C THR A 61 5.47 5.18 10.36
N ALA A 62 6.11 6.23 9.84
CA ALA A 62 5.65 6.90 8.62
C ALA A 62 5.77 5.99 7.39
N GLU A 63 6.80 5.14 7.33
CA GLU A 63 6.95 4.13 6.28
C GLU A 63 5.79 3.13 6.30
N GLU A 64 5.49 2.52 7.45
CA GLU A 64 4.38 1.55 7.54
C GLU A 64 3.02 2.20 7.30
N ILE A 65 2.82 3.44 7.76
CA ILE A 65 1.59 4.18 7.43
C ILE A 65 1.49 4.40 5.92
N SER A 66 2.61 4.66 5.23
CA SER A 66 2.61 4.82 3.78
C SER A 66 2.26 3.52 3.05
N GLN A 67 2.69 2.37 3.57
CA GLN A 67 2.32 1.05 3.05
C GLN A 67 0.85 0.72 3.33
N LEU A 68 0.34 1.03 4.53
CA LEU A 68 -1.07 0.81 4.89
C LEU A 68 -2.04 1.67 4.07
N LEU A 69 -1.62 2.88 3.67
CA LEU A 69 -2.42 3.76 2.80
C LEU A 69 -2.41 3.32 1.33
N TYR A 70 -1.41 2.56 0.91
CA TYR A 70 -1.26 2.03 -0.45
C TYR A 70 -2.13 0.79 -0.67
#